data_AF-A0A4P8HR56-F1
#
_entry.id   AF-A0A4P8HR56-F1
#
_cell.length_a   1.000
_cell.length_b   1.000
_cell.length_c   1.000
_cell.angle_alpha   90.00
_cell.angle_beta   90.00
_cell.angle_gamma   90.00
#
_symmetry.space_group_name_H-M   'P 1'
#
loop_
_entity.id
_entity.type
_entity.pdbx_description
1 polymer ?
#
loop_
_entity_poly.entity_id
_entity_poly.type
_entity_poly.pdbx_seq_one_letter_code
_entity_poly.pdbx_strand_id
1 'polypeptide(L)'
;MIPLVALPVAPHTMLALLQFIEQSDSALAPGELADKAILAWLESRRAEAGRPAVPVLRGYQWKCLFLPEGTRLRVWCRSEHGYAEVVGDRLMHNGLPVSPNQFVAACSDTVRNAWVEINVLMPGEKAWKLASMRRREIEAAARLAGDRNNQPVIPPPPLPFPPPAATPQDCASEPEDDGFGNPPLIRHGRLASHALSSAFTEGRRTNTVDRRHPNAPLDRRDCY
;
A
#
# COMPACT_ATOMS: atom_id res chain seq x y z
N MET A 1 8.31 46.61 24.05
CA MET A 1 9.41 45.83 24.65
C MET A 1 9.09 44.36 24.41
N ILE A 2 9.92 43.65 23.66
CA ILE A 2 9.76 42.20 23.47
C ILE A 2 10.34 41.53 24.73
N PRO A 3 9.61 40.63 25.42
CA PRO A 3 10.14 39.95 26.58
C PRO A 3 11.31 39.04 26.18
N LEU A 4 12.43 39.12 26.92
CA LEU A 4 13.51 38.15 26.78
C LEU A 4 13.04 36.82 27.36
N VAL A 5 13.01 35.77 26.54
CA VAL A 5 12.61 34.42 26.95
C VAL A 5 13.83 33.51 26.89
N ALA A 6 14.17 32.86 27.99
CA ALA A 6 15.19 31.82 28.04
C ALA A 6 14.52 30.44 28.05
N LEU A 7 14.79 29.62 27.03
CA LEU A 7 14.33 28.24 26.95
C LEU A 7 15.50 27.28 27.24
N PRO A 8 15.32 26.29 28.13
CA PRO A 8 16.32 25.25 28.31
C PRO A 8 16.35 24.37 27.06
N VAL A 9 17.49 24.37 26.37
CA VAL A 9 17.74 23.53 25.20
C VAL A 9 18.78 22.49 25.57
N ALA A 10 18.60 21.26 25.09
CA ALA A 10 19.54 20.19 25.36
C ALA A 10 20.92 20.50 24.70
N PRO A 11 22.05 20.18 25.34
CA PRO A 11 23.38 20.56 24.85
C PRO A 11 23.67 20.07 23.43
N HIS A 12 23.23 18.86 23.08
CA HIS A 12 23.42 18.28 21.75
C HIS A 12 22.70 19.07 20.65
N THR A 13 21.52 19.62 20.94
CA THR A 13 20.75 20.44 20.00
C THR A 13 21.42 21.79 19.76
N MET A 14 21.98 22.39 20.82
CA MET A 14 22.74 23.65 20.70
C MET A 14 24.01 23.44 19.85
N LEU A 15 24.76 22.36 20.09
CA LEU A 15 25.95 22.03 19.30
C LEU A 15 25.61 21.77 17.84
N ALA A 16 24.53 21.02 17.57
CA ALA A 16 24.07 20.77 16.21
C ALA A 16 23.66 22.07 15.48
N LEU A 17 23.05 23.03 16.18
CA LEU A 17 22.71 24.33 15.63
C LEU A 17 23.97 25.14 15.26
N LEU A 18 24.98 25.15 16.12
CA LEU A 18 26.25 25.84 15.86
C LEU A 18 27.01 25.21 14.68
N GLN A 19 27.08 23.87 14.63
CA GLN A 19 27.68 23.15 13.50
C GLN A 19 26.95 23.44 12.19
N PHE A 20 25.62 23.54 12.24
CA PHE A 20 24.82 23.88 11.06
C PHE A 20 25.15 25.29 10.56
N ILE A 21 25.31 26.27 11.45
CA ILE A 21 25.69 27.65 11.08
C ILE A 21 27.08 27.68 10.43
N GLU A 22 28.05 26.96 10.99
CA GLU A 22 29.40 26.85 10.44
C GLU A 22 29.41 26.20 9.05
N GLN A 23 28.60 25.17 8.82
CA GLN A 23 28.52 24.47 7.54
C GLN A 23 27.77 25.24 6.46
N SER A 24 26.81 26.08 6.85
CA SER A 24 25.96 26.85 5.93
C SER A 24 26.49 28.26 5.66
N ASP A 25 27.68 28.60 6.17
CA ASP A 25 28.35 29.92 6.09
C ASP A 25 27.35 31.08 6.32
N SER A 26 26.44 30.87 7.25
CA SER A 26 25.34 31.80 7.48
C SER A 26 25.75 32.80 8.54
N ALA A 27 25.79 34.08 8.19
CA ALA A 27 26.10 35.18 9.12
C ALA A 27 25.00 35.44 10.18
N LEU A 28 24.04 34.53 10.35
CA LEU A 28 22.95 34.67 11.30
C LEU A 28 23.40 34.34 12.71
N ALA A 29 22.99 35.18 13.67
CA ALA A 29 23.15 34.85 15.08
C ALA A 29 22.32 33.59 15.42
N PRO A 30 22.82 32.70 16.31
CA PRO A 30 22.15 31.44 16.63
C PRO A 30 20.73 31.63 17.18
N GLY A 31 20.46 32.74 17.87
CA GLY A 31 19.12 33.10 18.35
C GLY A 31 18.13 33.40 17.23
N GLU A 32 18.56 34.10 16.17
CA GLU A 32 17.69 34.38 15.01
C GLU A 32 17.40 33.12 14.20
N LEU A 33 18.39 32.23 14.08
CA LEU A 33 18.20 30.95 13.42
C LEU A 33 17.23 30.06 14.20
N ALA A 34 17.36 30.03 15.53
CA ALA A 34 16.43 29.31 16.40
C ALA A 34 15.01 29.88 16.28
N ASP A 35 14.84 31.19 16.28
CA ASP A 35 13.53 31.84 16.10
C ASP A 35 12.90 31.48 14.75
N LYS A 36 13.67 31.58 13.64
CA LYS A 36 13.21 31.14 12.31
C LYS A 36 12.85 29.65 12.27
N ALA A 37 13.64 28.79 12.90
CA ALA A 37 13.36 27.36 12.96
C ALA A 37 12.07 27.06 13.74
N ILE A 38 11.86 27.75 14.87
CA ILE A 38 10.63 27.63 15.68
C ILE A 38 9.43 28.16 14.89
N LEU A 39 9.55 29.30 14.21
CA LEU A 39 8.49 29.86 13.37
C LEU A 39 8.13 28.92 12.22
N ALA A 40 9.13 28.44 11.47
CA ALA A 40 8.91 27.48 10.39
C ALA A 40 8.29 26.17 10.91
N TRP A 41 8.69 25.71 12.09
CA TRP A 41 8.09 24.55 12.75
C TRP A 41 6.64 24.81 13.13
N LEU A 42 6.32 25.96 13.73
CA LEU A 42 4.96 26.34 14.11
C LEU A 42 4.05 26.50 12.88
N GLU A 43 4.55 27.10 11.80
CA GLU A 43 3.83 27.20 10.53
C GLU A 43 3.56 25.83 9.93
N SER A 44 4.56 24.94 9.93
CA SER A 44 4.40 23.55 9.49
C SER A 44 3.37 22.80 10.35
N ARG A 45 3.35 23.03 11.66
CA ARG A 45 2.36 22.45 12.59
C ARG A 45 0.97 23.01 12.37
N ARG A 46 0.82 24.30 12.07
CA ARG A 46 -0.47 24.93 11.73
C ARG A 46 -0.99 24.45 10.38
N ALA A 47 -0.10 24.32 9.39
CA ALA A 47 -0.43 23.75 8.10
C ALA A 47 -0.86 22.28 8.22
N GLU A 48 -0.22 21.50 9.09
CA GLU A 48 -0.61 20.11 9.39
C GLU A 48 -1.88 20.02 10.25
N ALA A 49 -2.16 21.01 11.12
CA ALA A 49 -3.40 21.08 11.89
C ALA A 49 -4.60 21.55 11.04
N GLY A 50 -4.34 22.34 9.99
CA GLY A 50 -5.33 22.74 8.98
C GLY A 50 -5.48 21.74 7.84
N ARG A 51 -4.48 20.89 7.62
CA ARG A 51 -4.62 19.64 6.87
C ARG A 51 -5.52 18.75 7.72
N PRO A 52 -6.61 18.16 7.20
CA PRO A 52 -7.32 17.14 7.95
C PRO A 52 -6.28 16.09 8.31
N ALA A 53 -5.96 15.98 9.60
CA ALA A 53 -5.06 14.97 10.14
C ALA A 53 -5.39 13.68 9.40
N VAL A 54 -4.42 13.07 8.73
CA VAL A 54 -4.61 11.79 8.02
C VAL A 54 -5.46 10.96 8.95
N PRO A 55 -6.77 10.77 8.67
CA PRO A 55 -7.62 10.14 9.64
C PRO A 55 -6.98 8.78 9.85
N VAL A 56 -6.91 8.29 11.08
CA VAL A 56 -6.92 6.84 11.23
C VAL A 56 -8.12 6.43 10.38
N LEU A 57 -7.88 5.90 9.18
CA LEU A 57 -8.87 5.77 8.12
C LEU A 57 -9.86 4.72 8.59
N ARG A 58 -10.77 5.14 9.46
CA ARG A 58 -11.94 4.41 9.86
C ARG A 58 -12.79 4.30 8.62
N GLY A 59 -13.23 3.09 8.33
CA GLY A 59 -13.87 2.82 7.07
C GLY A 59 -14.21 1.36 6.91
N TYR A 60 -15.10 1.12 5.97
CA TYR A 60 -15.58 -0.20 5.64
C TYR A 60 -14.77 -0.77 4.48
N GLN A 61 -14.05 -1.86 4.71
CA GLN A 61 -13.35 -2.59 3.65
C GLN A 61 -14.31 -3.51 2.92
N TRP A 62 -14.63 -3.18 1.66
CA TRP A 62 -15.42 -4.03 0.79
C TRP A 62 -14.55 -4.73 -0.25
N LYS A 63 -14.01 -5.90 0.11
CA LYS A 63 -13.07 -6.68 -0.72
C LYS A 63 -11.83 -5.86 -1.11
N CYS A 64 -11.79 -5.31 -2.33
CA CYS A 64 -10.70 -4.47 -2.84
C CYS A 64 -11.02 -2.96 -2.80
N LEU A 65 -12.24 -2.58 -2.41
CA LEU A 65 -12.68 -1.19 -2.32
C LEU A 65 -12.73 -0.77 -0.85
N PHE A 66 -11.87 0.16 -0.46
CA PHE A 66 -11.91 0.78 0.86
C PHE A 66 -12.88 1.98 0.83
N LEU A 67 -13.87 1.98 1.72
CA LEU A 67 -14.83 3.06 1.86
C LEU A 67 -14.54 3.82 3.16
N PRO A 68 -13.99 5.04 3.12
CA PRO A 68 -13.74 5.81 4.33
C PRO A 68 -15.05 6.18 5.05
N GLU A 69 -14.94 6.49 6.34
CA GLU A 69 -16.03 7.03 7.15
C GLU A 69 -16.65 8.28 6.50
N GLY A 70 -17.98 8.38 6.56
CA GLY A 70 -18.76 9.43 5.88
C GLY A 70 -19.01 9.16 4.39
N THR A 71 -18.55 8.03 3.85
CA THR A 71 -18.96 7.58 2.51
C THR A 71 -20.44 7.27 2.50
N ARG A 72 -21.16 7.83 1.53
CA ARG A 72 -22.59 7.58 1.33
C ARG A 72 -22.79 6.60 0.19
N LEU A 73 -23.66 5.63 0.40
CA LEU A 73 -24.07 4.63 -0.57
C LEU A 73 -25.53 4.87 -0.91
N ARG A 74 -25.88 4.71 -2.18
CA ARG A 74 -27.27 4.68 -2.63
C ARG A 74 -27.52 3.48 -3.52
N VAL A 75 -28.72 2.95 -3.46
CA VAL A 75 -29.21 1.91 -4.37
C VAL A 75 -30.57 2.36 -4.91
N TRP A 76 -30.92 1.94 -6.12
CA TRP A 76 -32.26 2.16 -6.66
C TRP A 76 -33.17 1.05 -6.14
N CYS A 77 -34.13 1.40 -5.29
CA CYS A 77 -35.20 0.54 -4.83
C CYS A 77 -36.43 0.82 -5.73
N ARG A 78 -37.38 -0.11 -5.83
CA ARG A 78 -38.46 -0.09 -6.85
C ARG A 78 -39.09 1.28 -7.11
N SER A 79 -39.32 2.06 -6.05
CA SER A 79 -39.93 3.40 -6.13
C SER A 79 -39.00 4.53 -5.68
N GLU A 80 -37.94 4.25 -4.92
CA GLU A 80 -37.14 5.27 -4.23
C GLU A 80 -35.67 4.88 -4.09
N HIS A 81 -34.81 5.84 -3.80
CA HIS A 81 -33.42 5.57 -3.47
C HIS A 81 -33.27 5.14 -2.01
N GLY A 82 -32.70 3.97 -1.79
CA GLY A 82 -32.24 3.54 -0.47
C GLY A 82 -30.88 4.16 -0.20
N TYR A 83 -30.68 4.70 0.99
CA TYR A 83 -29.41 5.33 1.40
C TYR A 83 -28.77 4.57 2.55
N ALA A 84 -27.46 4.42 2.50
CA ALA A 84 -26.65 3.90 3.59
C ALA A 84 -25.41 4.75 3.76
N GLU A 85 -24.85 4.76 4.96
CA GLU A 85 -23.66 5.54 5.30
C GLU A 85 -22.65 4.66 6.04
N VAL A 86 -21.36 4.89 5.78
CA VAL A 86 -20.29 4.24 6.52
C VAL A 86 -19.99 5.04 7.78
N VAL A 87 -20.25 4.42 8.93
CA VAL A 87 -19.98 4.99 10.27
C VAL A 87 -18.94 4.11 10.95
N GLY A 88 -17.78 4.67 11.25
CA GLY A 88 -16.60 3.90 11.64
C GLY A 88 -16.29 2.80 10.62
N ASP A 89 -16.38 1.54 11.06
CA ASP A 89 -16.02 0.37 10.25
C ASP A 89 -17.24 -0.44 9.79
N ARG A 90 -18.45 0.12 9.89
CA ARG A 90 -19.70 -0.54 9.55
C ARG A 90 -20.50 0.27 8.56
N LEU A 91 -21.16 -0.43 7.64
CA LEU A 91 -22.16 0.16 6.77
C LEU A 91 -23.51 0.17 7.49
N MET A 92 -24.10 1.35 7.65
CA MET A 92 -25.34 1.58 8.38
C MET A 92 -26.46 1.93 7.40
N HIS A 93 -27.57 1.19 7.47
CA HIS A 93 -28.80 1.49 6.74
C HIS A 93 -29.96 1.53 7.73
N ASN A 94 -30.71 2.63 7.77
CA ASN A 94 -31.82 2.84 8.72
C ASN A 94 -31.45 2.54 10.19
N GLY A 95 -30.23 2.89 10.59
CA GLY A 95 -29.72 2.65 11.95
C GLY A 95 -29.25 1.22 12.23
N LEU A 96 -29.33 0.30 11.26
CA LEU A 96 -28.87 -1.08 11.39
C LEU A 96 -27.56 -1.32 10.64
N PRO A 97 -26.61 -2.07 11.23
CA PRO A 97 -25.40 -2.48 10.52
C PRO A 97 -25.76 -3.55 9.49
N VAL A 98 -25.48 -3.27 8.21
CA VAL A 98 -25.80 -4.14 7.09
C VAL A 98 -24.58 -4.43 6.24
N SER A 99 -24.53 -5.59 5.59
CA SER A 99 -23.56 -5.84 4.53
C SER A 99 -24.02 -5.24 3.19
N PRO A 100 -23.13 -4.98 2.22
CA PRO A 100 -23.52 -4.47 0.90
C PRO A 100 -24.57 -5.32 0.18
N ASN A 101 -24.51 -6.66 0.32
CA ASN A 101 -25.51 -7.54 -0.26
C ASN A 101 -26.85 -7.46 0.47
N GLN A 102 -26.84 -7.35 1.80
CA GLN A 102 -28.06 -7.15 2.58
C GLN A 102 -28.70 -5.80 2.28
N PHE A 103 -27.91 -4.75 2.08
CA PHE A 103 -28.41 -3.44 1.70
C PHE A 103 -29.16 -3.48 0.35
N VAL A 104 -28.62 -4.21 -0.63
CA VAL A 104 -29.28 -4.38 -1.93
C VAL A 104 -30.52 -5.27 -1.81
N ALA A 105 -30.44 -6.35 -1.03
CA ALA A 105 -31.58 -7.24 -0.77
C ALA A 105 -32.71 -6.55 0.01
N ALA A 106 -32.40 -5.58 0.87
CA ALA A 106 -33.41 -4.76 1.55
C ALA A 106 -34.22 -3.91 0.58
N CYS A 107 -33.65 -3.59 -0.59
CA CYS A 107 -34.29 -2.78 -1.63
C CYS A 107 -34.85 -3.57 -2.81
N SER A 108 -34.57 -4.87 -2.89
CA SER A 108 -34.98 -5.74 -3.99
C SER A 108 -35.40 -7.12 -3.46
N ASP A 109 -36.56 -7.61 -3.89
CA ASP A 109 -37.04 -8.96 -3.55
C ASP A 109 -36.16 -10.09 -4.12
N THR A 110 -35.14 -9.77 -4.93
CA THR A 110 -34.23 -10.73 -5.54
C THR A 110 -32.78 -10.44 -5.18
N VAL A 111 -31.96 -11.49 -5.15
CA VAL A 111 -30.51 -11.38 -4.91
C VAL A 111 -29.86 -10.77 -6.15
N ARG A 112 -29.43 -9.52 -6.04
CA ARG A 112 -28.71 -8.80 -7.09
C ARG A 112 -27.25 -8.56 -6.73
N ASN A 113 -26.44 -8.31 -7.75
CA ASN A 113 -25.02 -8.04 -7.54
C ASN A 113 -24.80 -6.62 -7.01
N ALA A 114 -24.39 -6.52 -5.76
CA ALA A 114 -24.16 -5.24 -5.10
C ALA A 114 -23.15 -4.34 -5.82
N TRP A 115 -22.16 -4.89 -6.54
CA TRP A 115 -21.20 -4.08 -7.29
C TRP A 115 -21.83 -3.28 -8.43
N VAL A 116 -22.93 -3.78 -9.00
CA VAL A 116 -23.60 -3.15 -10.15
C VAL A 116 -24.75 -2.24 -9.69
N GLU A 117 -25.38 -2.58 -8.57
CA GLU A 117 -26.54 -1.84 -8.07
C GLU A 117 -26.14 -0.63 -7.19
N ILE A 118 -25.03 -0.73 -6.45
CA ILE A 118 -24.62 0.30 -5.49
C ILE A 118 -23.87 1.44 -6.19
N ASN A 119 -24.31 2.66 -5.90
CA ASN A 119 -23.61 3.89 -6.21
C ASN A 119 -22.97 4.44 -4.93
N VAL A 120 -21.70 4.85 -5.02
CA VAL A 120 -20.87 5.32 -3.93
C VAL A 120 -20.53 6.79 -4.14
N LEU A 121 -20.63 7.57 -3.07
CA LEU A 121 -20.19 8.96 -2.99
C LEU A 121 -19.11 9.07 -1.92
N MET A 122 -17.87 9.28 -2.34
CA MET A 122 -16.74 9.43 -1.42
C MET A 122 -16.81 10.78 -0.69
N PRO A 123 -16.28 10.87 0.54
CA PRO A 123 -16.17 12.14 1.24
C PRO A 123 -15.28 13.10 0.42
N GLY A 124 -15.80 14.31 0.15
CA GLY A 124 -15.14 15.32 -0.66
C GLY A 124 -15.48 15.30 -2.15
N GLU A 125 -16.14 14.25 -2.64
CA GLU A 125 -16.62 14.20 -4.02
C GLU A 125 -18.08 14.64 -4.13
N LYS A 126 -18.44 15.24 -5.27
CA LYS A 126 -19.80 15.72 -5.56
C LYS A 126 -20.60 14.78 -6.46
N ALA A 127 -19.94 13.80 -7.08
CA ALA A 127 -20.54 12.93 -8.07
C ALA A 127 -20.64 11.49 -7.56
N TRP A 128 -21.83 10.90 -7.69
CA TRP A 128 -22.05 9.49 -7.43
C TRP A 128 -21.39 8.64 -8.52
N LYS A 129 -20.67 7.59 -8.12
CA LYS A 129 -20.10 6.62 -9.05
C LYS A 129 -20.54 5.20 -8.73
N LEU A 130 -20.71 4.36 -9.75
CA LEU A 130 -20.99 2.94 -9.53
C LEU A 130 -19.83 2.25 -8.82
N ALA A 131 -20.13 1.32 -7.90
CA ALA A 131 -19.12 0.55 -7.21
C ALA A 131 -18.26 -0.30 -8.17
N SER A 132 -18.85 -0.83 -9.25
CA SER A 132 -18.13 -1.57 -10.30
C SER A 132 -17.11 -0.70 -11.03
N MET A 133 -17.41 0.58 -11.26
CA MET A 133 -16.49 1.53 -11.88
C MET A 133 -15.32 1.83 -10.96
N ARG A 134 -15.59 2.06 -9.67
CA ARG A 134 -14.55 2.24 -8.64
C ARG A 134 -13.60 1.06 -8.56
N ARG A 135 -14.14 -0.16 -8.61
CA ARG A 135 -13.34 -1.38 -8.63
C ARG A 135 -12.43 -1.44 -9.85
N ARG A 136 -12.94 -1.12 -11.04
CA ARG A 136 -12.13 -1.07 -12.28
C ARG A 136 -11.02 -0.02 -12.20
N GLU A 137 -11.31 1.17 -11.66
CA GLU A 137 -10.32 2.22 -11.44
C GLU A 137 -9.17 1.71 -10.53
N ILE A 138 -9.50 1.02 -9.43
CA ILE A 138 -8.52 0.44 -8.50
C ILE A 138 -7.71 -0.67 -9.16
N GLU A 139 -8.35 -1.61 -9.85
CA GLU A 139 -7.67 -2.69 -10.55
C GLU A 139 -6.75 -2.17 -11.66
N ALA A 140 -7.16 -1.12 -12.38
CA ALA A 140 -6.32 -0.45 -13.38
C ALA A 140 -5.13 0.26 -12.74
N ALA A 141 -5.35 1.00 -11.64
CA ALA A 141 -4.27 1.64 -10.89
C ALA A 141 -3.26 0.61 -10.34
N ALA A 142 -3.75 -0.52 -9.84
CA ALA A 142 -2.91 -1.61 -9.34
C ALA A 142 -2.08 -2.25 -10.46
N ARG A 143 -2.62 -2.41 -11.67
CA ARG A 143 -1.86 -2.88 -12.84
C ARG A 143 -0.75 -1.90 -13.22
N LEU A 144 -1.07 -0.61 -13.32
CA LEU A 144 -0.08 0.43 -13.62
C LEU A 144 1.02 0.50 -12.55
N ALA A 145 0.68 0.27 -11.28
CA ALA A 145 1.66 0.19 -10.20
C ALA A 145 2.51 -1.10 -10.26
N GLY A 146 1.89 -2.24 -10.62
CA GLY A 146 2.58 -3.52 -10.80
C GLY A 146 3.58 -3.50 -11.96
N ASP A 147 3.23 -2.87 -13.08
CA ASP A 147 4.12 -2.72 -14.24
C ASP A 147 5.36 -1.86 -13.91
N ARG A 148 5.24 -0.85 -13.04
CA ARG A 148 6.39 -0.07 -12.56
C ARG A 148 7.36 -0.90 -11.72
N ASN A 149 6.87 -1.87 -10.96
CA ASN A 149 7.71 -2.73 -10.12
C ASN A 149 8.36 -3.87 -10.91
N ASN A 150 7.89 -4.11 -12.14
CA ASN A 150 8.42 -5.12 -13.06
C ASN A 150 9.20 -4.48 -14.22
N GLN A 151 9.54 -3.20 -14.12
CA GLN A 151 10.46 -2.57 -15.05
C GLN A 151 11.81 -3.30 -14.90
N PRO A 152 12.36 -3.94 -15.96
CA PRO A 152 13.69 -4.50 -15.88
C PRO A 152 14.61 -3.32 -15.54
N VAL A 153 15.21 -3.38 -14.35
CA VAL A 153 16.34 -2.53 -14.00
C VAL A 153 17.39 -2.86 -15.04
N ILE A 154 17.46 -2.06 -16.10
CA ILE A 154 18.54 -2.16 -17.08
C ILE A 154 19.79 -1.87 -16.25
N PRO A 155 20.69 -2.86 -16.02
CA PRO A 155 21.93 -2.57 -15.33
C PRO A 155 22.62 -1.45 -16.13
N PRO A 156 23.12 -0.38 -15.46
CA PRO A 156 23.86 0.65 -16.18
C PRO A 156 24.97 -0.03 -16.99
N PRO A 157 25.17 0.37 -18.26
CA PRO A 157 26.21 -0.21 -19.08
C PRO A 157 27.54 -0.14 -18.31
N PRO A 158 28.33 -1.24 -18.27
CA PRO A 158 29.61 -1.21 -17.59
C PRO A 158 30.43 -0.09 -18.21
N LEU A 159 30.83 0.88 -17.37
CA LEU A 159 31.73 1.94 -17.78
C LEU A 159 32.98 1.29 -18.40
N PRO A 160 33.46 1.77 -19.56
CA PRO A 160 34.71 1.27 -20.13
C PRO A 160 35.82 1.54 -19.11
N PHE A 161 36.45 0.46 -18.65
CA PHE A 161 37.64 0.54 -17.80
C PHE A 161 38.71 1.38 -18.51
N PRO A 162 39.36 2.33 -17.82
CA PRO A 162 40.49 3.04 -18.40
C PRO A 162 41.61 2.03 -18.71
N PRO A 163 42.31 2.16 -19.86
CA PRO A 163 43.40 1.26 -20.21
C PRO A 163 44.54 1.38 -19.17
N PRO A 164 45.17 0.25 -18.77
CA PRO A 164 46.27 0.27 -17.83
C PRO A 164 47.46 1.03 -18.42
N ALA A 165 48.01 1.95 -17.63
CA ALA A 165 49.22 2.70 -17.95
C ALA A 165 50.35 1.73 -18.30
N ALA A 166 50.97 1.98 -19.45
CA ALA A 166 52.17 1.28 -19.89
C ALA A 166 53.26 1.40 -18.81
N THR A 167 53.72 0.25 -18.31
CA THR A 167 54.94 0.17 -17.51
C THR A 167 56.09 -0.14 -18.48
N PRO A 168 57.23 0.58 -18.45
CA PRO A 168 58.34 0.33 -19.34
C PRO A 168 58.97 -1.04 -19.06
N GLN A 169 59.18 -1.83 -20.12
CA GLN A 169 59.98 -3.04 -20.14
C GLN A 169 61.44 -2.71 -19.80
N ASP A 170 61.97 -3.35 -18.75
CA ASP A 170 63.41 -3.46 -18.54
C ASP A 170 63.87 -4.87 -18.93
N CYS A 171 64.99 -4.90 -19.65
CA CYS A 171 65.62 -6.07 -20.22
C CYS A 171 66.39 -6.84 -19.14
N ALA A 172 66.14 -8.15 -19.01
CA ALA A 172 67.12 -9.07 -18.43
C ALA A 172 66.84 -10.53 -18.88
N SER A 173 67.61 -10.97 -19.87
CA SER A 173 68.40 -12.21 -19.94
C SER A 173 67.82 -13.54 -19.39
N GLU A 174 67.46 -14.46 -20.30
CA GLU A 174 68.05 -15.81 -20.56
C GLU A 174 68.57 -16.73 -19.41
N PRO A 175 68.78 -18.06 -19.63
CA PRO A 175 67.95 -19.10 -20.30
C PRO A 175 68.00 -20.48 -19.54
N GLU A 176 67.57 -21.56 -20.22
CA GLU A 176 67.87 -23.00 -19.97
C GLU A 176 66.98 -23.73 -18.92
N ASP A 177 66.63 -25.02 -19.01
CA ASP A 177 66.71 -26.13 -20.00
C ASP A 177 65.91 -27.31 -19.36
N ASP A 178 65.66 -28.37 -20.14
CA ASP A 178 65.12 -29.70 -19.75
C ASP A 178 63.67 -29.77 -19.23
N GLY A 179 62.78 -30.66 -19.68
CA GLY A 179 62.91 -31.90 -20.42
C GLY A 179 61.72 -32.81 -20.05
N PHE A 180 61.36 -33.70 -20.98
CA PHE A 180 60.49 -34.87 -20.83
C PHE A 180 58.94 -34.73 -20.83
N GLY A 181 58.33 -35.40 -21.81
CA GLY A 181 57.24 -36.36 -21.51
C GLY A 181 55.90 -36.12 -22.19
N ASN A 182 55.74 -36.69 -23.39
CA ASN A 182 54.50 -36.78 -24.19
C ASN A 182 53.52 -37.87 -23.62
N PRO A 183 52.34 -38.19 -24.23
CA PRO A 183 51.00 -38.02 -23.62
C PRO A 183 50.16 -39.34 -23.45
N PRO A 184 48.93 -39.52 -24.02
CA PRO A 184 47.62 -39.51 -23.34
C PRO A 184 46.81 -40.82 -23.48
N LEU A 185 45.77 -41.07 -22.66
CA LEU A 185 44.69 -42.06 -22.96
C LEU A 185 43.37 -41.65 -22.28
N ILE A 186 42.32 -41.24 -23.00
CA ILE A 186 41.23 -42.02 -23.65
C ILE A 186 40.07 -42.43 -22.71
N ARG A 187 38.87 -41.90 -23.06
CA ARG A 187 37.48 -42.45 -23.07
C ARG A 187 36.98 -43.25 -21.86
N HIS A 188 35.71 -43.17 -21.42
CA HIS A 188 34.43 -43.24 -22.13
C HIS A 188 33.28 -42.89 -21.16
N GLY A 189 32.20 -42.33 -21.71
CA GLY A 189 30.78 -42.67 -21.48
C GLY A 189 30.21 -42.70 -20.05
N ARG A 190 29.05 -42.08 -19.82
CA ARG A 190 27.69 -42.55 -20.17
C ARG A 190 26.61 -41.88 -19.28
N LEU A 191 25.57 -41.38 -19.97
CA LEU A 191 24.12 -41.40 -19.67
C LEU A 191 23.55 -40.99 -18.29
N ALA A 192 22.78 -39.90 -18.35
CA ALA A 192 21.34 -39.77 -18.02
C ALA A 192 20.73 -40.63 -16.89
N SER A 193 20.02 -39.95 -15.99
CA SER A 193 18.84 -40.50 -15.30
C SER A 193 17.81 -39.41 -15.04
N HIS A 194 16.61 -39.65 -15.58
CA HIS A 194 15.35 -38.99 -15.28
C HIS A 194 14.88 -39.35 -13.86
N ALA A 195 14.01 -38.48 -13.31
CA ALA A 195 12.66 -38.81 -12.84
C ALA A 195 12.28 -38.31 -11.43
N LEU A 196 11.22 -37.50 -11.43
CA LEU A 196 10.00 -37.58 -10.60
C LEU A 196 10.10 -37.39 -9.08
N SER A 197 9.51 -36.29 -8.62
CA SER A 197 8.85 -36.15 -7.31
C SER A 197 7.95 -34.91 -7.39
N SER A 198 6.76 -34.82 -6.82
CA SER A 198 5.86 -35.75 -6.16
C SER A 198 4.51 -35.02 -6.13
N ALA A 199 3.42 -35.75 -6.39
CA ALA A 199 2.07 -35.31 -6.07
C ALA A 199 1.74 -35.79 -4.65
N PHE A 200 1.29 -34.89 -3.77
CA PHE A 200 0.55 -35.27 -2.55
C PHE A 200 -0.24 -34.06 -2.02
N THR A 201 -1.55 -33.99 -2.22
CA THR A 201 -2.68 -34.38 -1.33
C THR A 201 -2.95 -33.41 -0.16
N GLU A 202 -4.00 -32.60 -0.29
CA GLU A 202 -4.89 -32.19 0.82
C GLU A 202 -6.16 -31.60 0.20
N GLY A 203 -7.40 -31.97 0.56
CA GLY A 203 -7.83 -32.66 1.76
C GLY A 203 -8.85 -31.81 2.52
N ARG A 204 -10.13 -31.89 2.10
CA ARG A 204 -11.32 -31.83 2.96
C ARG A 204 -11.69 -30.47 3.61
N ARG A 205 -12.91 -30.00 3.31
CA ARG A 205 -14.08 -30.04 4.24
C ARG A 205 -15.26 -29.25 3.64
N THR A 206 -16.22 -29.99 3.10
CA THR A 206 -17.62 -29.57 3.00
C THR A 206 -18.23 -29.69 4.39
N ASN A 207 -18.93 -28.65 4.86
CA ASN A 207 -19.78 -28.77 6.04
C ASN A 207 -21.21 -28.37 5.65
N THR A 208 -22.01 -29.41 5.44
CA THR A 208 -23.45 -29.38 5.26
C THR A 208 -24.07 -29.42 6.66
N VAL A 209 -24.84 -28.40 7.04
CA VAL A 209 -25.84 -28.53 8.11
C VAL A 209 -27.16 -27.99 7.58
N ASP A 210 -27.97 -28.93 7.10
CA ASP A 210 -29.40 -28.82 6.93
C ASP A 210 -30.05 -29.19 8.28
N ARG A 211 -30.86 -28.28 8.83
CA ARG A 211 -31.92 -28.62 9.80
C ARG A 211 -33.13 -27.71 9.54
N ARG A 212 -34.04 -28.22 8.70
CA ARG A 212 -35.47 -27.91 8.76
C ARG A 212 -36.05 -28.36 10.09
N HIS A 213 -36.91 -27.55 10.70
CA HIS A 213 -38.35 -27.83 10.86
C HIS A 213 -39.05 -26.69 11.63
N PRO A 214 -40.39 -26.57 11.57
CA PRO A 214 -41.14 -25.33 11.56
C PRO A 214 -41.85 -25.12 12.89
N ASN A 215 -42.32 -23.92 13.18
CA ASN A 215 -43.42 -23.72 14.11
C ASN A 215 -44.13 -22.39 13.85
N ALA A 216 -45.26 -22.50 13.17
CA ALA A 216 -46.48 -21.72 13.37
C ALA A 216 -47.59 -22.78 13.62
N PRO A 217 -48.78 -22.47 14.18
CA PRO A 217 -49.42 -21.15 14.29
C PRO A 217 -50.15 -20.90 15.64
N LEU A 218 -50.79 -19.72 15.76
CA LEU A 218 -52.08 -19.38 16.43
C LEU A 218 -52.08 -17.84 16.62
N ASP A 219 -52.76 -17.07 15.79
CA ASP A 219 -54.18 -16.66 15.93
C ASP A 219 -54.53 -16.13 17.33
N ARG A 220 -54.61 -14.79 17.48
CA ARG A 220 -55.84 -14.07 17.87
C ARG A 220 -55.63 -12.61 18.29
N ARG A 221 -56.57 -11.79 17.81
CA ARG A 221 -57.17 -10.57 18.38
C ARG A 221 -56.52 -9.21 18.10
N ASP A 222 -57.21 -8.48 17.21
CA ASP A 222 -58.01 -7.29 17.55
C ASP A 222 -57.55 -6.48 18.76
N CYS A 223 -57.20 -5.20 18.52
CA CYS A 223 -57.61 -4.06 19.35
C CYS A 223 -57.33 -2.75 18.58
N TYR A 224 -58.44 -2.10 18.20
CA TYR A 224 -58.67 -0.67 17.92
C TYR A 224 -57.75 0.13 16.98
#